data_AF-M1CX54-F1
#
_entry.id   AF-M1CX54-F1
#
_cell.length_a   1.000
_cell.length_b   1.000
_cell.length_c   1.000
_cell.angle_alpha   90.00
_cell.angle_beta   90.00
_cell.angle_gamma   90.00
#
_symmetry.space_group_name_H-M   'P 1'
#
loop_
_entity.id
_entity.type
_entity.pdbx_description
1 polymer ?
#
loop_
_entity_poly.entity_id
_entity_poly.type
_entity_poly.pdbx_seq_one_letter_code
_entity_poly.pdbx_strand_id
1 'polypeptide(L)'
;MLKTAGGLGFVDITDWNRTAISEHFWNLCLKKDMLWIQLVHAYYIKGGSVWDLNNSRASCTIKEILNAKRTLEIAGYKKQDVTLRTKFSTKVVYCKLGGNYTKVEWRKLLCNNHGAPRDKFILYLALWKRLLSAD
;
A
#
# COMPACT_ATOMS: atom_id res chain seq x y z
N MET A 1 -11.14 -1.78 1.04
CA MET A 1 -11.93 -1.09 -0.01
C MET A 1 -12.25 0.33 0.45
N LEU A 2 -11.94 1.35 -0.36
CA LEU A 2 -12.12 2.76 0.02
C LEU A 2 -13.59 3.09 0.30
N LYS A 3 -13.86 3.97 1.27
CA LYS A 3 -15.23 4.43 1.57
C LYS A 3 -15.93 5.06 0.35
N THR A 4 -15.13 5.73 -0.49
CA THR A 4 -15.60 6.34 -1.74
C THR A 4 -16.02 5.33 -2.80
N ALA A 5 -15.51 4.10 -2.71
CA ALA A 5 -15.82 2.97 -3.59
C ALA A 5 -17.00 2.13 -3.10
N GLY A 6 -17.68 2.60 -2.04
CA GLY A 6 -18.76 1.86 -1.41
C GLY A 6 -18.30 0.79 -0.42
N GLY A 7 -17.05 0.82 0.03
CA GLY A 7 -16.59 -0.01 1.15
C GLY A 7 -16.84 0.63 2.52
N LEU A 8 -16.73 -0.16 3.60
CA LEU A 8 -16.82 0.35 4.98
C LEU A 8 -15.57 1.14 5.43
N GLY A 9 -14.54 1.19 4.58
CA GLY A 9 -13.28 1.89 4.87
C GLY A 9 -12.29 1.10 5.71
N PHE A 10 -12.47 -0.22 5.81
CA PHE A 10 -11.45 -1.09 6.36
C PHE A 10 -10.22 -1.12 5.44
N VAL A 11 -9.05 -1.05 6.07
CA VAL A 11 -7.76 -1.22 5.43
C VAL A 11 -7.58 -2.70 5.13
N ASP A 12 -7.30 -3.01 3.86
CA ASP A 12 -6.75 -4.31 3.49
C ASP A 12 -5.35 -4.44 4.10
N ILE A 13 -5.22 -5.28 5.12
CA ILE A 13 -3.97 -5.47 5.85
C ILE A 13 -2.86 -6.04 4.98
N THR A 14 -3.22 -6.84 3.97
CA THR A 14 -2.27 -7.47 3.06
C THR A 14 -1.62 -6.40 2.20
N ASP A 15 -2.43 -5.54 1.59
CA ASP A 15 -1.93 -4.45 0.76
C ASP A 15 -1.24 -3.37 1.59
N TRP A 16 -1.68 -3.14 2.81
CA TRP A 16 -1.01 -2.23 3.74
C TRP A 16 0.39 -2.74 4.11
N ASN A 17 0.51 -4.02 4.45
CA ASN A 17 1.80 -4.65 4.75
C ASN A 17 2.73 -4.61 3.54
N ARG A 18 2.23 -4.94 2.34
CA ARG A 18 2.99 -4.81 1.09
C ARG A 18 3.48 -3.38 0.87
N THR A 19 2.64 -2.40 1.15
CA THR A 19 2.99 -0.97 1.07
C THR A 19 4.11 -0.61 2.06
N ALA A 20 3.99 -1.04 3.31
CA ALA A 20 4.98 -0.76 4.35
C ALA A 20 6.35 -1.39 4.03
N ILE A 21 6.38 -2.63 3.53
CA ILE A 21 7.64 -3.27 3.09
C ILE A 21 8.23 -2.51 1.89
N SER A 22 7.39 -2.04 0.97
CA SER A 22 7.83 -1.22 -0.17
C SER A 22 8.45 0.11 0.24
N GLU A 23 8.06 0.68 1.38
CA GLU A 23 8.69 1.88 1.94
C GLU A 23 10.15 1.62 2.35
N HIS A 24 10.42 0.47 2.97
CA HIS A 24 11.79 0.06 3.30
C HIS A 24 12.64 -0.13 2.05
N PHE A 25 12.08 -0.75 1.01
CA PHE A 25 12.76 -0.89 -0.29
C PHE A 25 13.04 0.47 -0.93
N TRP A 26 12.08 1.40 -0.90
CA TRP A 26 12.25 2.75 -1.41
C TRP A 26 13.38 3.50 -0.69
N ASN A 27 13.43 3.41 0.64
CA ASN A 27 14.51 3.99 1.44
C ASN A 27 15.87 3.37 1.10
N LEU A 28 15.91 2.07 0.81
CA LEU A 28 17.11 1.36 0.37
C LEU A 28 17.61 1.88 -0.99
N CYS A 29 16.70 2.13 -1.94
CA CYS A 29 17.03 2.73 -3.23
C CYS A 29 17.58 4.17 -3.08
N LEU A 30 17.00 4.97 -2.19
CA LEU A 30 17.43 6.35 -1.94
C LEU A 30 18.71 6.47 -1.09
N LYS A 31 19.29 5.35 -0.63
CA LYS A 31 20.43 5.35 0.30
C LYS A 31 20.21 6.28 1.50
N LYS A 32 18.99 6.27 2.05
CA LYS A 32 18.65 7.12 3.20
C LYS A 32 19.63 6.85 4.35
N ASP A 33 20.08 7.91 5.02
CA ASP A 33 21.07 7.83 6.10
C ASP A 33 20.51 7.16 7.35
N MET A 34 20.50 5.83 7.33
CA MET A 34 20.14 4.96 8.44
C MET A 34 21.14 3.82 8.51
N LEU A 35 21.57 3.44 9.71
CA LEU A 35 22.58 2.40 9.92
C LEU A 35 22.23 1.07 9.23
N TRP A 36 20.98 0.61 9.35
CA TRP A 36 20.56 -0.65 8.72
C TRP A 36 20.64 -0.57 7.18
N ILE A 37 20.41 0.60 6.58
CA ILE A 37 20.53 0.81 5.13
C ILE A 37 22.00 0.76 4.73
N GLN A 38 22.87 1.47 5.47
CA GLN A 38 24.32 1.46 5.23
C GLN A 38 24.90 0.04 5.35
N LEU A 39 24.48 -0.73 6.36
CA LEU A 39 24.88 -2.13 6.54
C LEU A 39 24.43 -3.01 5.37
N VAL A 40 23.19 -2.87 4.91
CA VAL A 40 22.69 -3.63 3.76
C VAL A 40 23.45 -3.26 2.49
N HIS A 41 23.77 -1.97 2.30
CA HIS A 41 24.58 -1.49 1.17
C HIS A 41 25.99 -2.07 1.19
N ALA A 42 26.67 -2.06 2.34
CA ALA A 42 28.02 -2.59 2.49
C ALA A 42 28.08 -4.11 2.31
N TYR A 43 27.11 -4.85 2.88
CA TYR A 43 27.19 -6.30 2.97
C TYR A 43 26.54 -7.03 1.78
N TYR A 44 25.34 -6.60 1.37
CA TYR A 44 24.53 -7.32 0.38
C TYR A 44 24.56 -6.70 -1.02
N ILE A 45 24.66 -5.36 -1.11
CA ILE A 45 24.58 -4.63 -2.38
C ILE A 45 25.97 -4.46 -3.00
N LYS A 46 27.01 -4.21 -2.19
CA LYS A 46 28.42 -4.11 -2.59
C LYS A 46 28.66 -3.20 -3.81
N GLY A 47 27.97 -2.07 -3.86
CA GLY A 47 28.06 -1.11 -4.97
C GLY A 47 27.19 -1.41 -6.20
N GLY A 48 26.46 -2.53 -6.20
CA GLY A 48 25.50 -2.88 -7.24
C GLY A 48 24.21 -2.04 -7.22
N SER A 49 23.39 -2.21 -8.26
CA SER A 49 22.07 -1.59 -8.35
C SER A 49 21.06 -2.30 -7.47
N VAL A 50 20.48 -1.61 -6.47
CA VAL A 50 19.43 -2.16 -5.58
C VAL A 50 18.27 -2.79 -6.37
N TRP A 51 17.92 -2.16 -7.49
CA TRP A 51 16.78 -2.56 -8.33
C TRP A 51 17.01 -3.88 -9.06
N ASP A 52 18.25 -4.25 -9.32
CA ASP A 52 18.61 -5.38 -10.18
C ASP A 52 19.23 -6.54 -9.39
N LEU A 53 19.23 -6.44 -8.05
CA LEU A 53 19.77 -7.46 -7.17
C LEU A 53 18.84 -8.65 -7.04
N ASN A 54 19.39 -9.82 -7.32
CA ASN A 54 18.85 -11.09 -6.88
C ASN A 54 19.90 -11.78 -6.01
N ASN A 55 19.80 -11.64 -4.69
CA ASN A 55 20.81 -12.15 -3.77
C ASN A 55 20.30 -13.37 -2.98
N SER A 56 20.70 -14.56 -3.41
CA SER A 56 20.30 -15.83 -2.77
C SER A 56 20.85 -15.99 -1.35
N ARG A 57 21.93 -15.28 -1.00
CA ARG A 57 22.60 -15.34 0.32
C ARG A 57 22.05 -14.32 1.34
N ALA A 58 21.10 -13.48 0.94
CA ALA A 58 20.46 -12.55 1.87
C ALA A 58 19.57 -13.28 2.89
N SER A 59 19.42 -12.69 4.08
CA SER A 59 18.46 -13.17 5.08
C SER A 59 17.03 -13.08 4.53
N CYS A 60 16.11 -13.89 5.06
CA CYS A 60 14.71 -13.92 4.61
C CYS A 60 14.07 -12.52 4.63
N THR A 61 14.30 -11.75 5.70
CA THR A 61 13.79 -10.37 5.82
C THR A 61 14.32 -9.44 4.73
N ILE A 62 15.62 -9.49 4.42
CA ILE A 62 16.20 -8.66 3.35
C ILE A 62 15.67 -9.11 1.98
N LYS A 63 15.47 -10.41 1.77
CA LYS A 63 14.84 -10.93 0.55
C LYS A 63 13.43 -10.39 0.38
N GLU A 64 12.62 -10.35 1.44
CA GLU A 64 11.28 -9.77 1.39
C GLU A 64 11.29 -8.27 1.05
N ILE A 65 12.22 -7.51 1.63
CA ILE A 65 12.40 -6.10 1.28
C ILE A 65 12.80 -5.95 -0.19
N LEU A 66 13.76 -6.74 -0.69
CA LEU A 66 14.17 -6.69 -2.09
C LEU A 66 13.04 -7.13 -3.05
N ASN A 67 12.24 -8.12 -2.67
CA ASN A 67 11.08 -8.60 -3.42
C ASN A 67 9.96 -7.54 -3.50
N ALA A 68 9.90 -6.59 -2.57
CA ALA A 68 8.92 -5.51 -2.58
C ALA A 68 9.05 -4.58 -3.80
N LYS A 69 10.14 -4.68 -4.57
CA LYS A 69 10.22 -4.14 -5.93
C LYS A 69 8.99 -4.49 -6.77
N ARG A 70 8.51 -5.75 -6.71
CA ARG A 70 7.34 -6.19 -7.49
C ARG A 70 6.09 -5.40 -7.12
N THR A 71 5.90 -5.11 -5.84
CA THR A 71 4.78 -4.29 -5.34
C THR A 71 4.83 -2.89 -5.93
N LEU A 72 6.02 -2.28 -6.02
CA LEU A 72 6.19 -0.97 -6.64
C LEU A 72 5.95 -1.01 -8.16
N GLU A 73 6.38 -2.07 -8.83
CA GLU A 73 6.12 -2.28 -10.27
C GLU A 73 4.62 -2.43 -10.54
N ILE A 74 3.87 -3.17 -9.70
CA ILE A 74 2.41 -3.28 -9.75
C ILE A 74 1.76 -1.90 -9.55
N ALA A 75 2.30 -1.08 -8.64
CA ALA A 75 1.88 0.29 -8.44
C ALA A 75 2.38 1.26 -9.55
N GLY A 76 3.00 0.75 -10.61
CA GLY A 76 3.42 1.50 -11.80
C GLY A 76 4.66 2.35 -11.61
N TYR A 77 5.52 2.06 -10.62
CA TYR A 77 6.79 2.76 -10.45
C TYR A 77 7.92 2.05 -11.19
N LYS A 78 8.75 2.82 -11.89
CA LYS A 78 10.00 2.36 -12.48
C LYS A 78 11.19 2.85 -11.66
N LYS A 79 12.37 2.28 -11.91
CA LYS A 79 13.65 2.66 -11.27
C LYS A 79 13.90 4.18 -11.31
N GLN A 80 13.59 4.83 -12.43
CA GLN A 80 13.79 6.27 -12.62
C GLN A 80 12.87 7.11 -11.72
N ASP A 81 11.61 6.68 -11.54
CA ASP A 81 10.63 7.40 -10.72
C ASP A 81 11.02 7.44 -9.25
N VAL A 82 11.67 6.36 -8.78
CA VAL A 82 12.16 6.25 -7.40
C VAL A 82 13.32 7.20 -7.14
N THR A 83 14.25 7.33 -8.09
CA THR A 83 15.37 8.26 -7.98
C THR A 83 14.93 9.72 -8.05
N LEU A 84 13.92 10.04 -8.87
CA LEU A 84 13.40 11.40 -9.00
C LEU A 84 12.60 11.85 -7.77
N ARG A 85 11.92 10.93 -7.10
CA ARG A 85 11.02 11.25 -5.99
C ARG A 85 11.65 10.91 -4.64
N THR A 86 12.07 11.95 -3.93
CA THR A 86 12.78 11.84 -2.63
C THR A 86 11.89 11.40 -1.47
N LYS A 87 10.55 11.48 -1.60
CA LYS A 87 9.61 11.12 -0.53
C LYS A 87 8.67 9.99 -0.95
N PHE A 88 8.67 8.93 -0.15
CA PHE A 88 7.68 7.86 -0.24
C PHE A 88 6.34 8.32 0.33
N SER A 89 5.23 7.88 -0.28
CA SER A 89 3.89 8.12 0.26
C SER A 89 3.12 6.82 0.37
N THR A 90 3.02 6.31 1.59
CA THR A 90 2.29 5.07 1.93
C THR A 90 0.86 5.12 1.41
N LYS A 91 0.16 6.24 1.62
CA LYS A 91 -1.22 6.42 1.13
C LYS A 91 -1.33 6.30 -0.38
N VAL A 92 -0.41 6.91 -1.13
CA VAL A 92 -0.45 6.89 -2.60
C VAL A 92 -0.18 5.49 -3.13
N VAL A 93 0.86 4.83 -2.64
CA VAL A 93 1.20 3.47 -3.06
C VAL A 93 0.08 2.50 -2.69
N TYR A 94 -0.46 2.60 -1.48
CA TYR A 94 -1.60 1.79 -1.05
C TYR A 94 -2.83 1.98 -1.96
N CYS A 95 -3.18 3.22 -2.30
CA CYS A 95 -4.28 3.50 -3.22
C CYS A 95 -4.04 2.92 -4.62
N LYS A 96 -2.78 2.92 -5.11
CA LYS A 96 -2.44 2.32 -6.40
C LYS A 96 -2.54 0.79 -6.38
N LEU A 97 -2.19 0.15 -5.26
CA LEU A 97 -2.34 -1.31 -5.10
C LEU A 97 -3.81 -1.74 -5.07
N GLY A 98 -4.67 -0.94 -4.43
CA GLY A 98 -6.12 -1.19 -4.40
C GLY A 98 -6.82 -1.06 -5.76
N GLY A 99 -6.15 -0.53 -6.79
CA GLY A 99 -6.70 -0.36 -8.13
C GLY A 99 -7.66 0.82 -8.28
N ASN A 100 -8.26 0.93 -9.48
CA ASN A 100 -9.21 1.98 -9.81
C ASN A 100 -10.60 1.59 -9.32
N TYR A 101 -11.06 2.23 -8.25
CA TYR A 101 -12.43 2.10 -7.80
C TYR A 101 -13.31 3.19 -8.40
N THR A 102 -14.45 2.80 -8.96
CA THR A 102 -15.50 3.76 -9.31
C THR A 102 -16.08 4.37 -8.04
N LYS A 103 -16.23 5.70 -8.03
CA LYS A 103 -16.86 6.37 -6.90
C LYS A 103 -18.36 6.05 -6.93
N VAL A 104 -18.88 5.50 -5.86
CA VAL A 104 -20.34 5.25 -5.75
C VAL A 104 -21.08 6.56 -5.49
N GLU A 105 -22.28 6.70 -6.05
CA GLU A 105 -23.11 7.90 -5.92
C GLU A 105 -23.52 8.18 -4.47
N TRP A 106 -23.94 7.13 -3.76
CA TRP A 106 -24.37 7.21 -2.36
C TRP A 106 -23.21 7.38 -1.36
N ARG A 107 -21.95 7.51 -1.82
CA ARG A 107 -20.79 7.66 -0.92
C ARG A 107 -20.97 8.83 0.06
N LYS A 108 -21.65 9.91 -0.34
CA LYS A 108 -21.89 11.10 0.50
C LYS A 108 -22.85 10.82 1.66
N LEU A 109 -23.71 9.81 1.54
CA LEU A 109 -24.64 9.41 2.61
C LEU A 109 -23.92 8.65 3.74
N LEU A 110 -22.79 8.00 3.42
CA LEU A 110 -21.99 7.23 4.38
C LEU A 110 -20.70 7.95 4.80
N CYS A 111 -20.00 8.59 3.87
CA CYS A 111 -18.80 9.38 4.14
C CYS A 111 -19.21 10.70 4.78
N ASN A 112 -18.60 11.04 5.92
CA ASN A 112 -18.90 12.27 6.68
C ASN A 112 -20.32 12.35 7.29
N ASN A 113 -21.02 11.23 7.37
CA ASN A 113 -22.25 11.13 8.14
C ASN A 113 -21.91 11.24 9.64
N HIS A 114 -22.66 12.02 10.42
CA HIS A 114 -22.44 12.22 11.87
C HIS A 114 -23.30 11.31 12.75
N GLY A 115 -24.16 10.47 12.16
CA GLY A 115 -24.98 9.47 12.86
C GLY A 115 -24.15 8.40 13.56
N ALA A 116 -24.80 7.60 14.41
CA ALA A 116 -24.12 6.56 15.17
C ALA A 116 -23.51 5.49 14.24
N PRO A 117 -22.43 4.80 14.67
CA PRO A 117 -21.83 3.72 13.88
C PRO A 117 -22.82 2.63 13.49
N ARG A 118 -23.77 2.31 14.37
CA ARG A 118 -24.85 1.34 14.11
C ARG A 118 -25.73 1.76 12.94
N ASP A 119 -26.19 3.01 12.94
CA ASP A 119 -27.11 3.52 11.90
C ASP A 119 -26.42 3.59 10.54
N LYS A 120 -25.13 4.00 10.54
CA LYS A 120 -24.29 3.96 9.32
C LYS A 120 -24.13 2.55 8.78
N PHE A 121 -23.97 1.56 9.65
CA PHE A 121 -23.87 0.16 9.24
C PHE A 121 -25.19 -0.38 8.68
N ILE A 122 -26.32 -0.05 9.30
CA ILE A 122 -27.65 -0.41 8.79
C ILE A 122 -27.90 0.26 7.44
N LEU A 123 -27.61 1.55 7.32
CA LEU A 123 -27.70 2.30 6.05
C LEU A 123 -26.82 1.69 4.96
N TYR A 124 -25.61 1.27 5.32
CA TYR A 124 -24.71 0.54 4.40
C TYR A 124 -25.34 -0.77 3.91
N LEU A 125 -25.91 -1.59 4.81
CA LEU A 125 -26.58 -2.84 4.42
C LEU A 125 -27.80 -2.57 3.52
N ALA A 126 -28.58 -1.53 3.83
CA ALA A 126 -29.72 -1.12 3.02
C ALA A 126 -29.31 -0.70 1.60
N LEU A 127 -28.27 0.14 1.47
CA LEU A 127 -27.73 0.58 0.17
C LEU A 127 -27.20 -0.58 -0.67
N TRP A 128 -26.67 -1.62 -0.02
CA TRP A 128 -26.19 -2.84 -0.68
C TRP A 128 -27.28 -3.89 -0.93
N LYS A 129 -28.55 -3.62 -0.58
CA LYS A 129 -29.66 -4.60 -0.62
C LYS A 129 -29.32 -5.90 0.14
N ARG A 130 -28.55 -5.77 1.23
CA ARG A 130 -28.13 -6.87 2.12
C ARG A 130 -28.81 -6.81 3.49
N LEU A 131 -29.69 -5.82 3.69
CA LEU A 131 -30.55 -5.76 4.85
C LEU A 131 -31.67 -6.78 4.63
N LEU A 132 -31.81 -7.74 5.54
CA LEU A 132 -32.94 -8.66 5.54
C LEU A 132 -34.20 -7.84 5.82
N SER A 133 -34.96 -7.54 4.76
CA SER A 133 -36.37 -7.25 4.87
C SER A 133 -37.09 -8.58 5.06
N ALA A 134 -37.88 -8.70 6.11
CA ALA A 134 -38.79 -9.82 6.24
C ALA A 134 -39.86 -9.68 5.14
N ASP A 135 -39.82 -10.56 4.15
CA ASP A 135 -40.93 -10.84 3.23
C ASP A 135 -41.67 -12.10 3.72
#